data_AF-A0A5J4S3E5-F1
#
_entry.id   AF-A0A5J4S3E5-F1
#
_cell.length_a   1.000
_cell.length_b   1.000
_cell.length_c   1.000
_cell.angle_alpha   90.00
_cell.angle_beta   90.00
_cell.angle_gamma   90.00
#
_symmetry.space_group_name_H-M   'P 1'
#
loop_
_entity.id
_entity.type
_entity.pdbx_description
1 polymer ?
#
loop_
_entity_poly.entity_id
_entity_poly.type
_entity_poly.pdbx_seq_one_letter_code
_entity_poly.pdbx_strand_id
1 'polypeptide(L)'
;MSNEKMDTSAVYTLFEELKKSLKQRNEKPIESAQVDMTAVHAMTERFENLIEEVRKSTKVNHHHVIDIGSNKVFFSLIGMCIVILMLSFAIYNQRKTISQYKDNDLKYRYIKMQGQATENNIDRLERQFEYQDSIALIRKQVEKYERLVKEQVEKMEQARQNMGEVVRLQKEAKNLKSK
;
A
#
# COMPACT_ATOMS: atom_id res chain seq x y z
N MET A 1 15.95 -13.31 -31.68
CA MET A 1 15.23 -14.44 -32.33
C MET A 1 13.79 -14.00 -32.55
N SER A 2 13.22 -14.23 -33.74
CA SER A 2 11.97 -13.66 -34.22
C SER A 2 10.75 -14.08 -33.38
N ASN A 3 10.00 -13.08 -32.89
CA ASN A 3 8.65 -13.27 -32.36
C ASN A 3 7.73 -13.59 -33.54
N GLU A 4 7.55 -14.87 -33.85
CA GLU A 4 6.51 -15.31 -34.76
C GLU A 4 5.18 -15.21 -34.01
N LYS A 5 4.57 -14.02 -34.09
CA LYS A 5 3.22 -13.81 -33.59
C LYS A 5 2.31 -14.76 -34.36
N MET A 6 1.73 -15.70 -33.63
CA MET A 6 0.71 -16.64 -34.09
C MET A 6 -0.23 -15.93 -35.07
N ASP A 7 -0.33 -16.45 -36.29
CA ASP A 7 -1.09 -15.79 -37.36
C ASP A 7 -2.59 -15.96 -37.10
N THR A 8 -3.09 -15.16 -36.15
CA THR A 8 -4.50 -15.07 -35.76
C THR A 8 -5.42 -14.79 -36.94
N SER A 9 -4.86 -14.28 -38.05
CA SER A 9 -5.61 -14.08 -39.30
C SER A 9 -6.04 -15.41 -39.93
N ALA A 10 -5.22 -16.46 -39.86
CA ALA A 10 -5.54 -17.77 -40.43
C ALA A 10 -6.69 -18.45 -39.66
N VAL A 11 -6.67 -18.37 -38.32
CA VAL A 11 -7.72 -18.92 -37.46
C VAL A 11 -9.05 -18.19 -37.66
N TYR A 12 -9.00 -16.85 -37.77
CA TYR A 12 -10.19 -16.05 -38.02
C TYR A 12 -10.79 -16.29 -39.41
N THR A 13 -9.94 -16.53 -40.41
CA THR A 13 -10.36 -16.82 -41.79
C THR A 13 -11.12 -18.15 -41.86
N LEU A 14 -10.63 -19.20 -41.21
CA LEU A 14 -11.32 -20.49 -41.15
C LEU A 14 -12.65 -20.41 -40.39
N PHE A 15 -12.72 -19.60 -39.33
CA PHE A 15 -13.96 -19.37 -38.60
C PHE A 15 -15.02 -18.65 -39.45
N GLU A 16 -14.63 -17.63 -40.20
CA GLU A 16 -15.55 -16.95 -41.12
C GLU A 16 -15.94 -17.83 -42.32
N GLU A 17 -15.05 -18.70 -42.80
CA GLU A 17 -15.35 -19.70 -43.82
C GLU A 17 -16.37 -20.74 -43.32
N LEU A 18 -16.22 -21.20 -42.07
CA LEU A 18 -17.18 -22.08 -41.39
C LEU A 18 -18.54 -21.39 -41.17
N LYS A 19 -18.53 -20.13 -40.75
CA LYS A 19 -19.76 -19.34 -40.57
C LYS A 19 -20.49 -19.12 -41.89
N LYS A 20 -19.74 -18.90 -42.98
CA LYS A 20 -20.29 -18.76 -44.33
C LYS A 20 -20.89 -20.08 -44.83
N SER A 21 -20.23 -21.21 -44.61
CA SER A 21 -20.74 -22.53 -45.01
C SER A 21 -22.00 -22.94 -44.22
N LEU A 22 -22.08 -22.58 -42.94
CA LEU A 22 -23.29 -22.78 -42.13
C LEU A 22 -24.43 -21.83 -42.52
N LYS A 23 -24.14 -20.57 -42.87
CA LYS A 23 -25.15 -19.62 -43.34
C LYS A 23 -25.76 -20.03 -44.69
N GLN A 24 -24.95 -20.58 -45.59
CA GLN A 24 -25.41 -21.14 -46.87
C GLN A 24 -26.33 -22.37 -46.69
N ARG A 25 -26.27 -23.05 -45.54
CA ARG A 25 -27.14 -24.20 -45.20
C ARG A 25 -28.55 -23.79 -44.76
N ASN A 26 -28.75 -22.57 -44.24
CA ASN A 26 -30.01 -22.12 -43.64
C ASN A 26 -30.99 -21.45 -44.63
N GLU A 27 -30.61 -21.21 -45.89
CA GLU A 27 -31.47 -20.54 -46.90
C GLU A 27 -32.14 -21.51 -47.91
N LYS A 28 -32.01 -22.83 -47.75
CA LYS A 28 -32.71 -23.84 -48.56
C LYS A 28 -33.57 -24.75 -47.68
N PRO A 29 -34.79 -25.15 -48.12
CA PRO A 29 -35.61 -26.09 -47.36
C PRO A 29 -34.85 -27.40 -47.17
N ILE A 30 -35.00 -27.95 -45.97
CA ILE A 30 -34.37 -29.15 -45.45
C ILE A 30 -34.57 -30.31 -46.42
N GLU A 31 -33.50 -30.72 -47.09
CA GLU A 31 -33.33 -32.06 -47.63
C GLU A 31 -31.99 -32.57 -47.10
N SER A 32 -31.99 -33.78 -46.56
CA SER A 32 -30.90 -34.37 -45.77
C SER A 32 -29.63 -34.50 -46.60
N ALA A 33 -28.82 -33.44 -46.64
CA ALA A 33 -27.49 -33.46 -47.21
C ALA A 33 -26.60 -34.32 -46.31
N GLN A 34 -26.33 -35.52 -46.79
CA GLN A 34 -25.37 -36.47 -46.26
C GLN A 34 -24.09 -35.70 -45.93
N VAL A 35 -23.82 -35.58 -44.64
CA VAL A 35 -22.58 -34.96 -44.15
C VAL A 35 -21.45 -35.82 -44.70
N ASP A 36 -20.60 -35.24 -45.55
CA ASP A 36 -19.40 -35.92 -46.03
C ASP A 36 -18.46 -36.12 -44.84
N MET A 37 -18.59 -37.29 -44.23
CA MET A 37 -17.84 -37.69 -43.04
C MET A 37 -16.34 -37.64 -43.28
N THR A 38 -15.90 -37.73 -44.54
CA THR A 38 -14.48 -37.63 -44.95
C THR A 38 -13.94 -36.22 -44.73
N ALA A 39 -14.69 -35.19 -45.13
CA ALA A 39 -14.31 -33.79 -44.94
C ALA A 39 -14.36 -33.38 -43.46
N VAL A 40 -15.33 -33.90 -42.71
CA VAL A 40 -15.44 -33.67 -41.26
C VAL A 40 -14.30 -34.36 -40.50
N HIS A 41 -13.93 -35.59 -40.88
CA HIS A 41 -12.80 -36.30 -40.29
C HIS A 41 -11.47 -35.59 -40.58
N ALA A 42 -11.27 -35.13 -41.81
CA ALA A 42 -10.07 -34.37 -42.18
C ALA A 42 -9.94 -33.04 -41.42
N MET A 43 -11.05 -32.34 -41.15
CA MET A 43 -11.04 -31.15 -40.31
C MET A 43 -10.81 -31.48 -38.84
N THR A 44 -11.35 -32.60 -38.35
CA THR A 44 -11.17 -33.05 -36.96
C THR A 44 -9.72 -33.40 -36.67
N GLU A 45 -9.05 -34.16 -37.55
CA GLU A 45 -7.62 -34.47 -37.38
C GLU A 45 -6.73 -33.22 -37.40
N ARG A 46 -7.06 -32.25 -38.26
CA ARG A 46 -6.33 -30.96 -38.30
C ARG A 46 -6.50 -30.18 -37.00
N PHE A 47 -7.70 -30.19 -36.43
CA PHE A 47 -7.97 -29.58 -35.14
C PHE A 47 -7.24 -30.30 -34.01
N GLU A 48 -7.23 -31.65 -34.01
CA GLU A 48 -6.49 -32.42 -33.01
C GLU A 48 -4.98 -32.16 -33.07
N ASN A 49 -4.38 -32.09 -34.26
CA ASN A 49 -2.96 -31.74 -34.43
C ASN A 49 -2.65 -30.33 -33.92
N LEU A 50 -3.50 -29.34 -34.20
CA LEU A 50 -3.30 -27.98 -33.69
C LEU A 50 -3.51 -27.91 -32.17
N ILE A 51 -4.44 -28.70 -31.61
CA ILE A 51 -4.62 -28.80 -30.17
C ILE A 51 -3.41 -29.47 -29.51
N GLU A 52 -2.82 -30.51 -30.11
CA GLU A 52 -1.57 -31.11 -29.64
C GLU A 52 -0.40 -30.13 -29.69
N GLU A 53 -0.29 -29.34 -30.77
CA GLU A 53 0.74 -28.32 -30.93
C GLU A 53 0.58 -27.18 -29.90
N VAL A 54 -0.66 -26.71 -29.65
CA VAL A 54 -0.97 -25.73 -28.59
C VAL A 54 -0.74 -26.31 -27.19
N ARG A 55 -1.05 -27.60 -26.97
CA ARG A 55 -0.83 -28.30 -25.70
C ARG A 55 0.65 -28.51 -25.42
N LYS A 56 1.50 -28.51 -26.44
CA LYS A 56 2.96 -28.45 -26.31
C LYS A 56 3.38 -27.03 -25.88
N SER A 57 2.85 -26.58 -24.75
CA SER A 57 3.16 -25.28 -24.18
C SER A 57 4.66 -25.21 -23.95
N THR A 58 5.34 -24.32 -24.69
CA THR A 58 6.73 -23.98 -24.43
C THR A 58 6.81 -23.42 -23.02
N LYS A 59 7.21 -24.25 -22.05
CA LYS A 59 7.57 -23.79 -20.70
C LYS A 59 8.80 -22.91 -20.83
N VAL A 60 8.60 -21.60 -20.89
CA VAL A 60 9.70 -20.64 -20.85
C VAL A 60 10.20 -20.55 -19.40
N ASN A 61 11.17 -21.39 -19.08
CA ASN A 61 11.89 -21.32 -17.81
C ASN A 61 12.81 -20.10 -17.84
N HIS A 62 12.51 -19.10 -17.02
CA HIS A 62 13.39 -17.94 -16.85
C HIS A 62 14.50 -18.32 -15.87
N HIS A 63 15.70 -18.62 -16.37
CA HIS A 63 16.88 -18.81 -15.53
C HIS A 63 17.70 -17.53 -15.51
N HIS A 64 17.90 -16.96 -14.32
CA HIS A 64 18.90 -15.92 -14.12
C HIS A 64 20.23 -16.59 -13.76
N VAL A 65 21.15 -16.63 -14.72
CA VAL A 65 22.52 -17.08 -14.50
C VAL A 65 23.38 -15.85 -14.25
N ILE A 66 23.91 -15.73 -13.04
CA ILE A 66 24.89 -14.69 -12.69
C ILE A 66 26.25 -15.37 -12.74
N ASP A 67 27.01 -15.13 -13.82
CA ASP A 67 28.37 -15.64 -13.96
C ASP A 67 29.35 -14.67 -13.31
N ILE A 68 30.02 -15.10 -12.24
CA ILE A 68 31.01 -14.31 -11.50
C ILE A 68 32.40 -14.86 -11.85
N GLY A 69 32.89 -14.49 -13.04
CA GLY A 69 34.18 -14.97 -13.55
C GLY A 69 35.42 -14.38 -12.85
N SER A 70 35.26 -13.39 -11.96
CA SER A 70 36.38 -12.70 -11.30
C SER A 70 36.32 -12.83 -9.78
N ASN A 71 37.36 -13.43 -9.20
CA ASN A 71 37.52 -13.60 -7.75
C ASN A 71 37.43 -12.26 -6.99
N LYS A 72 37.94 -11.18 -7.57
CA LYS A 72 37.87 -9.82 -6.98
C LYS A 72 36.45 -9.29 -6.91
N VAL A 73 35.63 -9.53 -7.94
CA VAL A 73 34.23 -9.11 -7.99
C VAL A 73 33.40 -9.93 -7.00
N PHE A 74 33.69 -11.22 -6.86
CA PHE A 74 33.03 -12.09 -5.88
C PHE A 74 33.25 -11.61 -4.44
N PHE A 75 34.49 -11.35 -4.03
CA PHE A 75 34.78 -10.82 -2.69
C PHE A 75 34.22 -9.41 -2.48
N SER A 76 34.20 -8.57 -3.51
CA SER A 76 33.56 -7.25 -3.46
C SER A 76 32.05 -7.37 -3.22
N LEU A 77 31.38 -8.29 -3.91
CA LEU A 77 29.95 -8.56 -3.72
C LEU A 77 29.67 -9.06 -2.30
N ILE A 78 30.48 -9.99 -1.79
CA ILE A 78 30.37 -10.47 -0.41
C ILE A 78 30.58 -9.32 0.58
N GLY A 79 31.60 -8.49 0.37
CA GLY A 79 31.87 -7.31 1.21
C GLY A 79 30.69 -6.34 1.24
N MET A 80 30.09 -6.06 0.08
CA MET A 80 28.89 -5.23 -0.03
C MET A 80 27.71 -5.83 0.75
N CYS A 81 27.46 -7.14 0.61
CA CYS A 81 26.43 -7.83 1.38
C CYS A 81 26.66 -7.71 2.89
N ILE A 82 27.89 -7.88 3.36
CA ILE A 82 28.25 -7.74 4.78
C ILE A 82 27.95 -6.32 5.27
N VAL A 83 28.33 -5.28 4.51
CA VAL A 83 28.05 -3.88 4.87
C VAL A 83 26.55 -3.61 4.94
N ILE A 84 25.76 -4.12 3.98
CA ILE A 84 24.30 -3.98 3.99
C ILE A 84 23.68 -4.66 5.22
N LEU A 85 24.16 -5.84 5.60
CA LEU A 85 23.70 -6.54 6.80
C LEU A 85 24.03 -5.76 8.07
N MET A 86 25.24 -5.21 8.17
CA MET A 86 25.66 -4.37 9.31
C MET A 86 24.80 -3.10 9.43
N LEU A 87 24.53 -2.41 8.32
CA LEU A 87 23.64 -1.25 8.30
C LEU A 87 22.22 -1.63 8.69
N SER A 88 21.73 -2.76 8.19
CA SER A 88 20.39 -3.28 8.52
C SER A 88 20.27 -3.58 10.01
N PHE A 89 21.29 -4.18 10.61
CA PHE A 89 21.36 -4.44 12.05
C PHE A 89 21.41 -3.14 12.87
N ALA A 90 22.20 -2.15 12.43
CA ALA A 90 22.25 -0.84 13.07
C ALA A 90 20.88 -0.14 13.05
N ILE A 91 20.19 -0.14 11.90
CA ILE A 91 18.84 0.42 11.76
C ILE A 91 17.84 -0.32 12.65
N TYR A 92 17.93 -1.65 12.72
CA TYR A 92 17.06 -2.45 13.60
C TYR A 92 17.20 -2.05 15.08
N ASN A 93 18.43 -1.92 15.57
CA ASN A 93 18.70 -1.48 16.93
C ASN A 93 18.21 -0.04 17.19
N GLN A 94 18.40 0.85 16.20
CA GLN A 94 17.87 2.22 16.29
C GLN A 94 16.34 2.22 16.36
N ARG A 95 15.64 1.41 15.58
CA ARG A 95 14.17 1.34 15.61
C ARG A 95 13.63 0.98 16.98
N LYS A 96 14.25 0.02 17.67
CA LYS A 96 13.88 -0.35 19.05
C LYS A 96 14.01 0.85 19.99
N THR A 97 15.14 1.53 19.92
CA THR A 97 15.43 2.71 20.76
C THR A 97 14.47 3.87 20.48
N ILE A 98 14.20 4.15 19.20
CA ILE A 98 13.25 5.19 18.76
C ILE A 98 11.84 4.90 19.27
N SER A 99 11.40 3.64 19.23
CA SER A 99 10.10 3.25 19.77
C SER A 99 10.02 3.54 21.27
N GLN A 100 11.06 3.17 22.03
CA GLN A 100 11.13 3.43 23.47
C GLN A 100 11.07 4.92 23.79
N TYR A 101 11.78 5.78 23.04
CA TYR A 101 11.70 7.22 23.25
C TYR A 101 10.30 7.78 22.96
N LYS A 102 9.64 7.29 21.91
CA LYS A 102 8.28 7.69 21.59
C LYS A 102 7.27 7.29 22.67
N ASP A 103 7.45 6.09 23.23
CA ASP A 103 6.59 5.60 24.31
C ASP A 103 6.85 6.36 25.60
N ASN A 104 8.10 6.64 25.94
CA ASN A 104 8.49 7.42 27.11
C ASN A 104 7.97 8.87 27.04
N ASP A 105 8.04 9.51 25.87
CA ASP A 105 7.42 10.83 25.63
C ASP A 105 5.91 10.80 25.92
N LEU A 106 5.21 9.78 25.41
CA LEU A 106 3.78 9.65 25.63
C LEU A 106 3.45 9.39 27.11
N LYS A 107 4.22 8.55 27.79
CA LYS A 107 4.10 8.32 29.25
C LYS A 107 4.27 9.62 30.02
N TYR A 108 5.30 10.41 29.70
CA TYR A 108 5.55 11.70 30.34
C TYR A 108 4.39 12.67 30.15
N ARG A 109 3.90 12.84 28.92
CA ARG A 109 2.75 13.72 28.64
C ARG A 109 1.48 13.26 29.35
N TYR A 110 1.26 11.95 29.44
CA TYR A 110 0.14 11.39 30.19
C TYR A 110 0.22 11.69 31.69
N ILE A 111 1.39 11.49 32.32
CA ILE A 111 1.60 11.82 33.73
C ILE A 111 1.39 13.32 33.97
N LYS A 112 1.91 14.17 33.06
CA LYS A 112 1.72 15.62 33.11
C LYS A 112 0.24 16.01 33.04
N MET A 113 -0.54 15.34 32.20
CA MET A 113 -2.00 15.52 32.11
C MET A 113 -2.71 15.11 33.41
N GLN A 114 -2.33 13.98 34.01
CA GLN A 114 -2.94 13.49 35.25
C GLN A 114 -2.60 14.36 36.48
N GLY A 115 -1.49 15.11 36.42
CA GLY A 115 -1.05 16.00 37.50
C GLY A 115 -0.58 15.28 38.77
N GLN A 116 -0.43 13.95 38.72
CA GLN A 116 0.00 13.11 39.84
C GLN A 116 0.93 12.00 39.36
N ALA A 117 2.07 11.84 40.03
CA ALA A 117 3.09 10.83 39.73
C ALA A 117 3.25 9.85 40.90
N THR A 118 2.14 9.26 41.36
CA THR A 118 2.15 8.23 42.40
C THR A 118 2.68 6.91 41.85
N GLU A 119 3.42 6.16 42.64
CA GLU A 119 3.99 4.84 42.28
C GLU A 119 2.94 3.92 41.65
N ASN A 120 1.78 3.74 42.28
CA ASN A 120 0.70 2.90 41.74
C ASN A 120 0.17 3.38 40.37
N ASN A 121 0.17 4.70 40.10
CA ASN A 121 -0.25 5.23 38.80
C ASN A 121 0.81 4.97 37.73
N ILE A 122 2.09 5.03 38.08
CA ILE A 122 3.21 4.71 37.19
C ILE A 122 3.21 3.22 36.86
N ASP A 123 3.04 2.34 37.85
CA ASP A 123 2.97 0.89 37.64
C ASP A 123 1.78 0.48 36.75
N ARG A 124 0.61 1.12 36.97
CA ARG A 124 -0.55 0.90 36.12
C ARG A 124 -0.29 1.38 34.68
N LEU A 125 0.36 2.52 34.52
CA LEU A 125 0.72 3.04 33.21
C LEU A 125 1.70 2.12 32.49
N GLU A 126 2.68 1.56 33.18
CA GLU A 126 3.63 0.61 32.60
C GLU A 126 2.92 -0.63 32.05
N ARG A 127 2.02 -1.23 32.85
CA ARG A 127 1.19 -2.36 32.40
C ARG A 127 0.31 -2.03 31.19
N GLN A 128 -0.18 -0.79 31.08
CA GLN A 128 -0.94 -0.37 29.91
C GLN A 128 -0.08 -0.29 28.65
N PHE A 129 1.21 0.03 28.76
CA PHE A 129 2.13 0.06 27.63
C PHE A 129 2.57 -1.33 27.15
N GLU A 130 2.19 -2.40 27.84
CA GLU A 130 2.33 -3.77 27.32
C GLU A 130 1.33 -4.07 26.18
N TYR A 131 0.20 -3.33 26.11
CA TYR A 131 -0.87 -3.57 25.16
C TYR A 131 -1.05 -2.40 24.17
N GLN A 132 -0.98 -2.68 22.86
CA GLN A 132 -1.09 -1.67 21.80
C GLN A 132 -2.40 -0.88 21.84
N ASP A 133 -3.53 -1.51 22.16
CA ASP A 133 -4.83 -0.84 22.24
C ASP A 133 -4.86 0.21 23.36
N SER A 134 -4.21 -0.09 24.48
CA SER A 134 -4.09 0.82 25.62
C SER A 134 -3.22 2.03 25.27
N ILE A 135 -2.11 1.82 24.56
CA ILE A 135 -1.27 2.92 24.04
C ILE A 135 -2.08 3.84 23.13
N ALA A 136 -2.90 3.28 22.24
CA ALA A 136 -3.75 4.06 21.34
C ALA A 136 -4.80 4.88 22.11
N LEU A 137 -5.38 4.32 23.17
CA LEU A 137 -6.32 5.03 24.04
C LEU A 137 -5.64 6.18 24.79
N ILE A 138 -4.48 5.91 25.40
CA ILE A 138 -3.67 6.92 26.10
C ILE A 138 -3.31 8.06 25.16
N ARG A 139 -2.87 7.76 23.94
CA ARG A 139 -2.59 8.77 22.91
C ARG A 139 -3.78 9.69 22.64
N LYS A 140 -4.97 9.12 22.43
CA LYS A 140 -6.20 9.90 22.21
C LYS A 140 -6.56 10.77 23.43
N GLN A 141 -6.36 10.26 24.65
CA GLN A 141 -6.61 11.02 25.87
C GLN A 141 -5.69 12.22 25.99
N VAL A 142 -4.37 12.01 25.81
CA VAL A 142 -3.37 13.08 25.84
C VAL A 142 -3.65 14.12 24.75
N GLU A 143 -3.88 13.69 23.51
CA GLU A 143 -4.16 14.61 22.39
C GLU A 143 -5.40 15.46 22.63
N LYS A 144 -6.47 14.87 23.20
CA LYS A 144 -7.68 15.61 23.55
C LYS A 144 -7.41 16.64 24.63
N TYR A 145 -6.68 16.28 25.67
CA TYR A 145 -6.31 17.20 26.75
C TYR A 145 -5.45 18.36 26.25
N GLU A 146 -4.39 18.08 25.49
CA GLU A 146 -3.49 19.10 24.94
C GLU A 146 -4.24 20.09 24.04
N ARG A 147 -5.21 19.61 23.24
CA ARG A 147 -6.08 20.45 22.44
C ARG A 147 -6.93 21.37 23.31
N LEU A 148 -7.60 20.83 24.34
CA LEU A 148 -8.44 21.61 25.24
C LEU A 148 -7.63 22.65 26.03
N VAL A 149 -6.41 22.31 26.46
CA VAL A 149 -5.52 23.27 27.13
C VAL A 149 -5.14 24.39 26.17
N LYS A 150 -4.77 24.06 24.93
CA LYS A 150 -4.43 25.06 23.91
C LYS A 150 -5.59 26.01 23.62
N GLU A 151 -6.79 25.48 23.40
CA GLU A 151 -8.00 26.29 23.15
C GLU A 151 -8.33 27.22 24.33
N GLN A 152 -8.14 26.75 25.57
CA GLN A 152 -8.36 27.59 26.75
C GLN A 152 -7.34 28.71 26.85
N VAL A 153 -6.06 28.44 26.57
CA VAL A 153 -5.00 29.45 26.55
C VAL A 153 -5.28 30.51 25.48
N GLU A 154 -5.69 30.10 24.27
CA GLU A 154 -6.05 31.02 23.20
C GLU A 154 -7.25 31.91 23.58
N LYS A 155 -8.31 31.34 24.16
CA LYS A 155 -9.47 32.09 24.64
C LYS A 155 -9.10 33.07 25.76
N MET A 156 -8.23 32.66 26.67
CA MET A 156 -7.76 33.49 27.76
C MET A 156 -6.94 34.68 27.26
N GLU A 157 -6.03 34.45 26.30
CA GLU A 157 -5.23 35.54 25.72
C GLU A 157 -6.11 36.51 24.93
N GLN A 158 -7.09 36.01 24.16
CA GLN A 158 -8.06 36.85 23.48
C GLN A 158 -8.89 37.69 24.46
N ALA A 159 -9.34 37.10 25.58
CA ALA A 159 -10.04 37.85 26.63
C ALA A 159 -9.16 38.95 27.23
N ARG A 160 -7.86 38.66 27.45
CA ARG A 160 -6.89 39.63 27.98
C ARG A 160 -6.66 40.81 27.01
N GLN A 161 -6.55 40.53 25.71
CA GLN A 161 -6.43 41.56 24.68
C GLN A 161 -7.67 42.46 24.64
N ASN A 162 -8.86 41.86 24.60
CA ASN A 162 -10.13 42.60 24.58
C ASN A 162 -10.30 43.48 25.84
N MET A 163 -9.94 42.98 27.03
CA MET A 163 -9.96 43.78 28.25
C MET A 163 -9.01 44.98 28.18
N GLY A 164 -7.81 44.79 27.61
CA GLY A 164 -6.85 45.87 27.37
C GLY A 164 -7.41 46.95 26.44
N GLU A 165 -8.11 46.55 25.38
CA GLU A 165 -8.76 47.49 24.44
C GLU A 165 -9.91 48.26 25.10
N VAL A 166 -10.77 47.58 25.86
CA VAL A 166 -11.87 48.22 26.60
C VAL A 166 -11.34 49.26 27.59
N VAL A 167 -10.27 48.94 28.32
CA VAL A 167 -9.63 49.89 29.25
C VAL A 167 -9.05 51.09 28.49
N ARG A 168 -8.42 50.88 27.33
CA ARG A 168 -7.89 51.97 26.49
C ARG A 168 -9.00 52.90 25.99
N LEU A 169 -10.07 52.33 25.42
CA LEU A 169 -11.22 53.07 24.94
C LEU A 169 -11.92 53.85 26.08
N GLN A 170 -12.03 53.26 27.27
CA GLN A 170 -12.60 53.95 28.43
C GLN A 170 -11.75 55.15 28.85
N LYS A 171 -10.42 55.05 28.79
CA LYS A 171 -9.50 56.16 29.09
C LYS A 171 -9.62 57.28 28.05
N GLU A 172 -9.68 56.93 26.77
CA GLU A 172 -9.88 57.90 25.68
C GLU A 172 -11.22 58.64 25.83
N ALA A 173 -12.32 57.92 26.12
CA ALA A 173 -13.63 58.53 26.35
C ALA A 173 -13.65 59.48 27.56
N LYS A 174 -12.95 59.14 28.66
CA LYS A 174 -12.80 60.03 29.82
C LYS A 174 -12.02 61.30 29.46
N ASN A 175 -10.92 61.18 28.73
CA ASN A 175 -10.11 62.32 28.30
C ASN A 175 -10.88 63.26 27.36
N LEU A 176 -11.74 62.72 26.50
CA LEU A 176 -12.61 63.51 25.62
C LEU A 176 -13.71 64.25 26.39
N LYS A 177 -14.23 63.67 27.48
CA LYS A 177 -15.23 64.34 28.34
C LYS A 177 -14.66 65.44 29.23
N SER A 178 -13.36 65.42 29.51
CA SER A 178 -12.68 66.43 30.34
C SER A 178 -12.10 67.60 29.56
N LYS A 179 -12.35 67.66 28.24
CA LYS A 179 -11.91 68.73 27.34
C LYS A 179 -13.11 69.52 26.86
#